data_AF-A0A3M1YS67-F1
#
_entry.id   AF-A0A3M1YS67-F1
#
_cell.length_a   1.000
_cell.length_b   1.000
_cell.length_c   1.000
_cell.angle_alpha   90.00
_cell.angle_beta   90.00
_cell.angle_gamma   90.00
#
_symmetry.space_group_name_H-M   'P 1'
#
loop_
_entity.id
_entity.type
_entity.pdbx_description
1 polymer ?
#
loop_
_entity_poly.entity_id
_entity_poly.type
_entity_poly.pdbx_seq_one_letter_code
_entity_poly.pdbx_strand_id
1 'polypeptide(L)'
;DNGGTHRIDEYSPWNNPAYGGGEGDAYLDFVVQTLKPVIDATFRTLPGRDFTAIMGSSMGGLISHYALLKYQDVFSKAGIFSPSYWIVKDEIFDFTENTPKTNPLRAYLIIGALEGASAVNDVNDMTAVMLNHGFDSSEISKTVHGDGQHSEWYWAREFPAAYQWLFGGVDFTNVDDAAVSAPEIFPNPSAGALRLRHWENLPEPAVEIVTTDGRVVYGKAPVVSGDLALPDLPAGTYIVKVWSKNRVVAVWKWVRAG
;
A
#
# COMPACT_ATOMS: atom_id res chain seq x y z
N ASP A 1 -6.14 19.61 5.76
CA ASP A 1 -7.42 19.38 6.44
C ASP A 1 -7.38 17.97 7.00
N ASN A 2 -7.45 17.80 8.32
CA ASN A 2 -7.00 16.60 9.04
C ASN A 2 -8.17 15.67 9.44
N GLY A 3 -9.11 15.41 8.53
CA GLY A 3 -10.10 14.32 8.61
C GLY A 3 -11.12 14.33 9.77
N GLY A 4 -10.98 15.21 10.77
CA GLY A 4 -11.93 15.39 11.86
C GLY A 4 -12.35 14.07 12.53
N THR A 5 -13.65 13.92 12.77
CA THR A 5 -14.28 12.77 13.42
C THR A 5 -14.26 11.47 12.61
N HIS A 6 -13.98 11.52 11.30
CA HIS A 6 -13.98 10.35 10.40
C HIS A 6 -12.63 9.61 10.35
N ARG A 7 -11.57 10.19 10.93
CA ARG A 7 -10.21 9.61 10.89
C ARG A 7 -10.10 8.28 11.63
N ILE A 8 -10.88 8.08 12.70
CA ILE A 8 -10.86 6.81 13.43
C ILE A 8 -11.53 5.71 12.60
N ASP A 9 -12.60 6.07 11.89
CA ASP A 9 -13.35 5.17 11.02
C ASP A 9 -12.46 4.61 9.89
N GLU A 10 -11.76 5.49 9.17
CA GLU A 10 -10.91 5.12 8.04
C GLU A 10 -9.59 4.41 8.41
N TYR A 11 -9.04 4.63 9.61
CA TYR A 11 -7.69 4.15 9.97
C TYR A 11 -7.69 2.94 10.90
N SER A 12 -8.86 2.35 11.17
CA SER A 12 -8.97 1.05 11.83
C SER A 12 -9.78 0.09 10.96
N PRO A 13 -9.24 -1.10 10.62
CA PRO A 13 -10.03 -2.15 9.95
C PRO A 13 -11.14 -2.70 10.84
N TRP A 14 -11.00 -2.57 12.16
CA TRP A 14 -11.97 -3.05 13.14
C TRP A 14 -12.75 -1.90 13.75
N ASN A 15 -14.02 -2.15 14.04
CA ASN A 15 -14.86 -1.20 14.75
C ASN A 15 -14.66 -1.35 16.27
N ASN A 16 -14.25 -0.26 16.93
CA ASN A 16 -14.24 -0.17 18.37
C ASN A 16 -15.55 0.48 18.87
N PRO A 17 -16.32 -0.15 19.78
CA PRO A 17 -17.60 0.39 20.26
C PRO A 17 -17.55 1.79 20.89
N ALA A 18 -16.40 2.17 21.46
CA ALA A 18 -16.21 3.47 22.12
C ALA A 18 -15.64 4.55 21.19
N TYR A 19 -14.90 4.16 20.14
CA TYR A 19 -14.11 5.10 19.31
C TYR A 19 -14.48 5.10 17.82
N GLY A 20 -15.28 4.15 17.34
CA GLY A 20 -15.56 3.96 15.91
C GLY A 20 -14.50 3.09 15.24
N GLY A 21 -14.40 3.16 13.91
CA GLY A 21 -13.57 2.25 13.11
C GLY A 21 -14.38 1.38 12.16
N GLY A 22 -13.67 0.54 11.39
CA GLY A 22 -14.26 -0.47 10.51
C GLY A 22 -14.11 -0.16 9.02
N GLU A 23 -13.57 0.99 8.64
CA GLU A 23 -13.38 1.37 7.23
C GLU A 23 -11.91 1.26 6.76
N GLY A 24 -11.00 0.79 7.63
CA GLY A 24 -9.58 0.57 7.29
C GLY A 24 -9.34 -0.26 6.03
N ASP A 25 -10.20 -1.25 5.78
CA ASP A 25 -10.13 -2.05 4.57
C ASP A 25 -10.49 -1.26 3.32
N ALA A 26 -11.56 -0.47 3.37
CA ALA A 26 -11.96 0.37 2.25
C ALA A 26 -10.91 1.46 1.95
N TYR A 27 -10.33 2.05 3.01
CA TYR A 27 -9.23 3.01 2.88
C TYR A 27 -8.02 2.37 2.19
N LEU A 28 -7.57 1.20 2.64
CA LEU A 28 -6.40 0.55 2.05
C LEU A 28 -6.69 -0.01 0.65
N ASP A 29 -7.90 -0.49 0.37
CA ASP A 29 -8.29 -0.89 -0.98
C ASP A 29 -8.28 0.31 -1.93
N PHE A 30 -8.75 1.49 -1.49
CA PHE A 30 -8.59 2.72 -2.27
C PHE A 30 -7.11 3.04 -2.52
N VAL A 31 -6.27 2.99 -1.47
CA VAL A 31 -4.83 3.27 -1.59
C VAL A 31 -4.15 2.31 -2.58
N VAL A 32 -4.39 1.02 -2.43
CA VAL A 32 -3.71 -0.05 -3.18
C VAL A 32 -4.25 -0.20 -4.59
N GLN A 33 -5.58 -0.18 -4.76
CA GLN A 33 -6.22 -0.48 -6.05
C GLN A 33 -6.48 0.77 -6.90
N THR A 34 -6.42 1.97 -6.31
CA THR A 34 -6.75 3.22 -7.00
C THR A 34 -5.62 4.24 -6.94
N LEU A 35 -5.23 4.69 -5.73
CA LEU A 35 -4.29 5.80 -5.59
C LEU A 35 -2.89 5.43 -6.06
N LYS A 36 -2.29 4.36 -5.52
CA LYS A 36 -0.93 3.94 -5.88
C LYS A 36 -0.80 3.68 -7.40
N PRO A 37 -1.70 2.95 -8.07
CA PRO A 37 -1.60 2.75 -9.50
C PRO A 37 -1.67 4.05 -10.32
N VAL A 38 -2.48 5.03 -9.89
CA VAL A 38 -2.53 6.34 -10.54
C VAL A 38 -1.20 7.09 -10.35
N ILE A 39 -0.60 7.05 -9.15
CA ILE A 39 0.70 7.66 -8.88
C ILE A 39 1.78 7.00 -9.74
N ASP A 40 1.83 5.66 -9.79
CA ASP A 40 2.83 4.92 -10.54
C ASP A 40 2.74 5.18 -12.05
N ALA A 41 1.52 5.38 -12.58
CA ALA A 41 1.29 5.69 -13.99
C ALA A 41 1.56 7.17 -14.34
N THR A 42 1.48 8.08 -13.35
CA THR A 42 1.60 9.53 -13.57
C THR A 42 3.03 10.01 -13.36
N PHE A 43 3.75 9.40 -12.42
CA PHE A 43 5.09 9.80 -12.03
C PHE A 43 6.09 8.68 -12.27
N ARG A 44 7.37 9.06 -12.45
CA ARG A 44 8.47 8.10 -12.62
C ARG A 44 8.84 7.46 -11.27
N THR A 45 8.00 6.53 -10.84
CA THR A 45 8.22 5.71 -9.65
C THR A 45 8.85 4.38 -10.04
N LEU A 46 9.44 3.70 -9.07
CA LEU A 46 9.68 2.27 -9.16
C LEU A 46 8.48 1.60 -8.46
N PRO A 47 7.58 0.91 -9.20
CA PRO A 47 6.29 0.50 -8.64
C PRO A 47 6.38 -0.76 -7.77
N GLY A 48 7.50 -1.50 -7.85
CA GLY A 48 7.70 -2.74 -7.12
C GLY A 48 7.65 -2.57 -5.60
N ARG A 49 7.21 -3.62 -4.90
CA ARG A 49 7.08 -3.62 -3.43
C ARG A 49 8.36 -3.20 -2.72
N ASP A 50 9.52 -3.58 -3.26
CA ASP A 50 10.82 -3.31 -2.66
C ASP A 50 11.17 -1.82 -2.68
N PHE A 51 10.45 -1.01 -3.46
CA PHE A 51 10.58 0.44 -3.52
C PHE A 51 9.39 1.18 -2.90
N THR A 52 8.42 0.44 -2.34
CA THR A 52 7.17 0.99 -1.81
C THR A 52 7.10 0.82 -0.29
N ALA A 53 6.78 1.91 0.42
CA ALA A 53 6.50 1.92 1.85
C ALA A 53 5.19 2.63 2.18
N ILE A 54 4.61 2.31 3.33
CA ILE A 54 3.49 3.05 3.93
C ILE A 54 3.89 3.53 5.31
N MET A 55 3.58 4.79 5.66
CA MET A 55 4.00 5.37 6.93
C MET A 55 2.90 6.23 7.53
N GLY A 56 2.81 6.25 8.86
CA GLY A 56 1.87 7.11 9.56
C GLY A 56 2.10 7.15 11.06
N SER A 57 1.46 8.12 11.71
CA SER A 57 1.50 8.29 13.16
C SER A 57 0.15 8.08 13.84
N SER A 58 0.15 7.63 15.11
CA SER A 58 -1.07 7.38 15.88
C SER A 58 -1.94 6.33 15.18
N MET A 59 -3.19 6.66 14.86
CA MET A 59 -4.05 5.85 13.97
C MET A 59 -3.39 5.54 12.62
N GLY A 60 -2.61 6.47 12.07
CA GLY A 60 -1.82 6.25 10.85
C GLY A 60 -0.73 5.18 11.03
N GLY A 61 -0.18 5.04 12.23
CA GLY A 61 0.77 3.99 12.57
C GLY A 61 0.09 2.63 12.66
N LEU A 62 -1.10 2.58 13.26
CA LEU A 62 -1.94 1.38 13.33
C LEU A 62 -2.27 0.84 11.93
N ILE A 63 -2.82 1.68 11.05
CA ILE A 63 -3.19 1.27 9.68
C ILE A 63 -1.96 0.93 8.82
N SER A 64 -0.82 1.58 9.06
CA SER A 64 0.45 1.26 8.37
C SER A 64 0.99 -0.11 8.78
N HIS A 65 0.87 -0.49 10.05
CA HIS A 65 1.18 -1.86 10.49
C HIS A 65 0.27 -2.85 9.76
N TYR A 66 -1.04 -2.64 9.83
CA TYR A 66 -2.01 -3.53 9.21
C TYR A 66 -1.76 -3.70 7.70
N ALA A 67 -1.51 -2.60 6.99
CA ALA A 67 -1.20 -2.59 5.57
C ALA A 67 0.07 -3.38 5.22
N LEU A 68 1.11 -3.31 6.05
CA LEU A 68 2.37 -4.04 5.84
C LEU A 68 2.13 -5.55 5.74
N LEU A 69 1.29 -6.11 6.63
CA LEU A 69 1.03 -7.54 6.69
C LEU A 69 -0.08 -7.99 5.73
N LYS A 70 -1.11 -7.15 5.51
CA LYS A 70 -2.21 -7.49 4.60
C LYS A 70 -1.80 -7.40 3.12
N TYR A 71 -1.06 -6.35 2.75
CA TYR A 71 -0.69 -6.08 1.37
C TYR A 71 0.82 -6.24 1.18
N GLN A 72 1.38 -7.36 1.66
CA GLN A 72 2.82 -7.68 1.55
C GLN A 72 3.34 -7.63 0.12
N ASP A 73 2.50 -7.92 -0.88
CA ASP A 73 2.86 -7.86 -2.31
C ASP A 73 2.98 -6.41 -2.84
N VAL A 74 2.54 -5.42 -2.06
CA VAL A 74 2.51 -3.99 -2.42
C VAL A 74 3.47 -3.20 -1.55
N PHE A 75 3.45 -3.42 -0.24
CA PHE A 75 4.32 -2.75 0.71
C PHE A 75 5.37 -3.73 1.25
N SER A 76 6.65 -3.41 1.05
CA SER A 76 7.75 -4.15 1.72
C SER A 76 8.23 -3.48 3.00
N LYS A 77 7.75 -2.28 3.28
CA LYS A 77 8.30 -1.35 4.26
C LYS A 77 7.18 -0.60 4.96
N ALA A 78 7.27 -0.43 6.28
CA ALA A 78 6.38 0.47 7.00
C ALA A 78 7.08 1.31 8.07
N GLY A 79 6.63 2.56 8.19
CA GLY A 79 6.97 3.47 9.27
C GLY A 79 5.78 3.62 10.21
N ILE A 80 5.93 3.10 11.43
CA ILE A 80 4.84 2.93 12.39
C ILE A 80 5.14 3.82 13.59
N PHE A 81 4.64 5.06 13.58
CA PHE A 81 4.99 6.05 14.58
C PHE A 81 3.91 6.15 15.65
N SER A 82 4.27 5.95 16.91
CA SER A 82 3.36 6.02 18.06
C SER A 82 2.00 5.32 17.81
N PRO A 83 1.99 4.04 17.37
CA PRO A 83 0.76 3.40 16.90
C PRO A 83 -0.29 3.28 18.01
N SER A 84 -1.53 3.60 17.69
CA SER A 84 -2.66 3.51 18.63
C SER A 84 -3.18 2.07 18.79
N TYR A 85 -2.30 1.11 19.12
CA TYR A 85 -2.69 -0.30 19.30
C TYR A 85 -3.78 -0.47 20.37
N TRP A 86 -3.73 0.33 21.43
CA TRP A 86 -4.70 0.31 22.53
C TRP A 86 -6.18 0.45 22.10
N ILE A 87 -6.47 0.97 20.91
CA ILE A 87 -7.84 1.10 20.40
C ILE A 87 -8.41 -0.25 19.96
N VAL A 88 -7.60 -1.16 19.44
CA VAL A 88 -8.03 -2.47 18.88
C VAL A 88 -7.02 -3.54 19.24
N LYS A 89 -6.61 -3.56 20.52
CA LYS A 89 -5.42 -4.29 20.96
C LYS A 89 -5.54 -5.78 20.65
N ASP A 90 -6.65 -6.40 21.01
CA ASP A 90 -6.84 -7.83 20.79
C ASP A 90 -6.85 -8.13 19.28
N GLU A 91 -7.56 -7.33 18.48
CA GLU A 91 -7.70 -7.55 17.05
C GLU A 91 -6.40 -7.38 16.26
N ILE A 92 -5.59 -6.34 16.55
CA ILE A 92 -4.33 -6.12 15.84
C ILE A 92 -3.25 -7.15 16.24
N PHE A 93 -3.24 -7.59 17.50
CA PHE A 93 -2.34 -8.66 17.95
C PHE A 93 -2.75 -10.00 17.32
N ASP A 94 -4.02 -10.38 17.41
CA ASP A 94 -4.53 -11.59 16.77
C ASP A 94 -4.27 -11.59 15.26
N PHE A 95 -4.49 -10.46 14.59
CA PHE A 95 -4.21 -10.33 13.16
C PHE A 95 -2.72 -10.52 12.84
N THR A 96 -1.83 -9.93 13.64
CA THR A 96 -0.38 -10.05 13.44
C THR A 96 0.08 -11.49 13.64
N GLU A 97 -0.41 -12.17 14.67
CA GLU A 97 -0.09 -13.58 14.96
C GLU A 97 -0.56 -14.52 13.85
N ASN A 98 -1.75 -14.24 13.29
CA ASN A 98 -2.41 -15.10 12.31
C ASN A 98 -2.13 -14.71 10.84
N THR A 99 -1.34 -13.66 10.59
CA THR A 99 -0.96 -13.23 9.24
C THR A 99 0.54 -13.45 9.02
N PRO A 100 0.95 -14.66 8.62
CA PRO A 100 2.36 -14.97 8.46
C PRO A 100 3.00 -14.12 7.36
N LYS A 101 4.27 -13.79 7.58
CA LYS A 101 5.10 -13.14 6.58
C LYS A 101 5.37 -14.12 5.43
N THR A 102 5.06 -13.72 4.19
CA THR A 102 5.29 -14.51 2.97
C THR A 102 6.48 -13.99 2.16
N ASN A 103 6.95 -12.77 2.43
CA ASN A 103 8.05 -12.10 1.74
C ASN A 103 8.90 -11.30 2.75
N PRO A 104 10.15 -10.90 2.45
CA PRO A 104 10.91 -9.99 3.31
C PRO A 104 10.18 -8.66 3.54
N LEU A 105 10.14 -8.19 4.79
CA LEU A 105 9.46 -6.97 5.21
C LEU A 105 10.37 -6.14 6.10
N ARG A 106 10.12 -4.84 6.21
CA ARG A 106 10.84 -3.96 7.13
C ARG A 106 9.88 -3.05 7.89
N ALA A 107 9.94 -3.07 9.21
CA ALA A 107 9.10 -2.25 10.07
C ALA A 107 9.97 -1.33 10.94
N TYR A 108 9.75 -0.02 10.83
CA TYR A 108 10.39 0.98 11.66
C TYR A 108 9.37 1.55 12.65
N LEU A 109 9.53 1.21 13.92
CA LEU A 109 8.64 1.59 15.01
C LEU A 109 9.30 2.65 15.91
N ILE A 110 8.56 3.68 16.25
CA ILE A 110 8.93 4.63 17.29
C ILE A 110 7.79 4.83 18.28
N ILE A 111 8.12 5.08 19.53
CA ILE A 111 7.18 5.49 20.57
C ILE A 111 7.90 6.41 21.56
N GLY A 112 7.22 7.44 22.06
CA GLY A 112 7.76 8.33 23.06
C GLY A 112 7.58 7.78 24.47
N ALA A 113 8.58 7.89 25.33
CA ALA A 113 8.46 7.46 26.73
C ALA A 113 7.38 8.23 27.50
N LEU A 114 7.13 9.50 27.12
CA LEU A 114 6.10 10.34 27.74
C LEU A 114 4.69 10.06 27.21
N GLU A 115 4.51 9.09 26.30
CA GLU A 115 3.19 8.57 25.90
C GLU A 115 2.59 7.61 26.94
N GLY A 116 3.38 7.25 27.95
CA GLY A 116 2.95 6.42 29.07
C GLY A 116 3.39 4.96 28.93
N ALA A 117 3.59 4.31 30.08
CA ALA A 117 4.12 2.96 30.14
C ALA A 117 3.26 1.94 29.37
N SER A 118 1.94 2.10 29.35
CA SER A 118 1.05 1.19 28.61
C SER A 118 1.31 1.23 27.11
N ALA A 119 1.39 2.42 26.50
CA ALA A 119 1.66 2.56 25.07
C ALA A 119 3.05 2.03 24.68
N VAL A 120 4.05 2.27 25.53
CA VAL A 120 5.39 1.70 25.33
C VAL A 120 5.37 0.18 25.42
N ASN A 121 4.63 -0.40 26.37
CA ASN A 121 4.47 -1.84 26.50
C ASN A 121 3.76 -2.43 25.28
N ASP A 122 2.70 -1.81 24.77
CA ASP A 122 2.01 -2.29 23.56
C ASP A 122 2.96 -2.41 22.37
N VAL A 123 3.84 -1.42 22.15
CA VAL A 123 4.85 -1.48 21.08
C VAL A 123 5.91 -2.56 21.37
N ASN A 124 6.32 -2.73 22.63
CA ASN A 124 7.26 -3.78 22.99
C ASN A 124 6.69 -5.18 22.74
N ASP A 125 5.46 -5.43 23.22
CA ASP A 125 4.77 -6.69 23.08
C ASP A 125 4.52 -7.00 21.61
N MET A 126 4.06 -6.02 20.83
CA MET A 126 3.87 -6.19 19.38
C MET A 126 5.18 -6.54 18.67
N THR A 127 6.30 -5.90 19.01
CA THR A 127 7.59 -6.29 18.42
C THR A 127 8.01 -7.71 18.78
N ALA A 128 7.69 -8.18 19.98
CA ALA A 128 7.95 -9.57 20.37
C ALA A 128 7.09 -10.55 19.57
N VAL A 129 5.81 -10.22 19.36
CA VAL A 129 4.91 -10.99 18.48
C VAL A 129 5.48 -11.07 17.07
N MET A 130 5.85 -9.94 16.46
CA MET A 130 6.41 -9.94 15.10
C MET A 130 7.65 -10.83 14.98
N LEU A 131 8.58 -10.77 15.95
CA LEU A 131 9.78 -11.62 15.98
C LEU A 131 9.43 -13.10 16.13
N ASN A 132 8.46 -13.44 16.99
CA ASN A 132 8.01 -14.81 17.16
C ASN A 132 7.28 -15.36 15.93
N HIS A 133 6.78 -14.49 15.05
CA HIS A 133 5.97 -14.83 13.87
C HIS A 133 6.69 -14.53 12.54
N GLY A 134 8.02 -14.68 12.53
CA GLY A 134 8.81 -14.81 11.31
C GLY A 134 9.54 -13.56 10.83
N PHE A 135 9.47 -12.44 11.58
CA PHE A 135 10.36 -11.31 11.34
C PHE A 135 11.74 -11.55 11.93
N ASP A 136 12.77 -11.18 11.20
CA ASP A 136 14.13 -11.16 11.72
C ASP A 136 14.43 -9.88 12.51
N SER A 137 15.40 -9.91 13.41
CA SER A 137 15.84 -8.71 14.13
C SER A 137 16.38 -7.61 13.20
N SER A 138 16.84 -7.96 11.99
CA SER A 138 17.23 -7.00 10.96
C SER A 138 16.04 -6.35 10.23
N GLU A 139 14.85 -6.95 10.33
CA GLU A 139 13.62 -6.49 9.70
C GLU A 139 12.81 -5.55 10.61
N ILE A 140 13.19 -5.42 11.88
CA ILE A 140 12.52 -4.55 12.85
C ILE A 140 13.52 -3.56 13.45
N SER A 141 13.22 -2.27 13.31
CA SER A 141 13.85 -1.21 14.09
C SER A 141 12.81 -0.65 15.05
N LYS A 142 13.12 -0.66 16.36
CA LYS A 142 12.25 -0.06 17.39
C LYS A 142 13.05 0.91 18.24
N THR A 143 12.56 2.12 18.40
CA THR A 143 13.18 3.14 19.26
C THR A 143 12.19 3.76 20.23
N VAL A 144 12.60 3.86 21.50
CA VAL A 144 11.86 4.59 22.54
C VAL A 144 12.67 5.80 22.97
N HIS A 145 12.17 7.01 22.71
CA HIS A 145 12.86 8.24 23.09
C HIS A 145 12.35 8.77 24.43
N GLY A 146 13.25 9.07 25.35
CA GLY A 146 12.92 9.55 26.70
C GLY A 146 12.14 10.87 26.73
N ASP A 147 12.35 11.72 25.73
CA ASP A 147 11.66 13.00 25.56
C ASP A 147 10.46 12.93 24.60
N GLY A 148 10.26 11.79 23.93
CA GLY A 148 9.23 11.62 22.92
C GLY A 148 7.83 11.71 23.53
N GLN A 149 6.93 12.40 22.83
CA GLN A 149 5.52 12.60 23.19
C GLN A 149 4.63 12.29 21.99
N HIS A 150 3.34 12.06 22.23
CA HIS A 150 2.34 11.84 21.18
C HIS A 150 2.01 13.14 20.43
N SER A 151 2.90 13.56 19.54
CA SER A 151 2.88 14.90 18.96
C SER A 151 3.66 15.00 17.64
N GLU A 152 3.27 15.95 16.80
CA GLU A 152 3.84 16.11 15.46
C GLU A 152 5.32 16.46 15.47
N TRP A 153 5.79 17.21 16.48
CA TRP A 153 7.22 17.56 16.58
C TRP A 153 8.09 16.32 16.70
N TYR A 154 7.62 15.31 17.45
CA TYR A 154 8.35 14.07 17.67
C TYR A 154 8.39 13.25 16.39
N TRP A 155 7.23 13.06 15.74
CA TRP A 155 7.14 12.33 14.48
C TRP A 155 7.95 12.97 13.35
N ALA A 156 7.95 14.30 13.27
CA ALA A 156 8.75 15.04 12.30
C ALA A 156 10.26 14.88 12.54
N ARG A 157 10.70 14.89 13.82
CA ARG A 157 12.10 14.65 14.19
C ARG A 157 12.60 13.28 13.75
N GLU A 158 11.77 12.26 13.91
CA GLU A 158 12.15 10.86 13.67
C GLU A 158 11.98 10.41 12.21
N PHE A 159 11.20 11.13 11.41
CA PHE A 159 10.93 10.76 10.01
C PHE A 159 12.21 10.56 9.16
N PRO A 160 13.24 11.44 9.20
CA PRO A 160 14.45 11.25 8.40
C PRO A 160 15.18 9.94 8.70
N ALA A 161 15.30 9.57 9.97
CA ALA A 161 15.95 8.33 10.40
C ALA A 161 15.15 7.11 9.94
N ALA A 162 13.81 7.16 10.05
CA ALA A 162 12.93 6.11 9.55
C ALA A 162 13.08 5.92 8.03
N TYR A 163 13.06 7.02 7.25
CA TYR A 163 13.22 6.97 5.81
C TYR A 163 14.58 6.38 5.41
N GLN A 164 15.67 6.87 6.03
CA GLN A 164 17.01 6.35 5.78
C GLN A 164 17.15 4.88 6.15
N TRP A 165 16.56 4.46 7.26
CA TRP A 165 16.62 3.05 7.64
C TRP A 165 15.86 2.21 6.61
N LEU A 166 14.61 2.58 6.26
CA LEU A 166 13.77 1.84 5.33
C LEU A 166 14.36 1.75 3.91
N PHE A 167 14.98 2.83 3.41
CA PHE A 167 15.42 2.93 2.01
C PHE A 167 16.94 3.04 1.78
N GLY A 168 17.75 3.20 2.82
CA GLY A 168 19.17 3.52 2.68
C GLY A 168 20.02 2.43 2.02
N GLY A 169 19.55 1.19 2.00
CA GLY A 169 20.19 0.06 1.30
C GLY A 169 19.58 -0.24 -0.08
N VAL A 170 18.66 0.58 -0.56
CA VAL A 170 18.00 0.38 -1.87
C VAL A 170 18.89 0.96 -2.97
N ASP A 171 19.27 0.14 -3.94
CA ASP A 171 19.96 0.60 -5.14
C ASP A 171 18.94 1.21 -6.11
N PHE A 172 18.98 2.53 -6.25
CA PHE A 172 18.15 3.28 -7.20
C PHE A 172 18.83 3.45 -8.57
N THR A 173 20.05 2.92 -8.75
CA THR A 173 20.89 3.12 -9.94
C THR A 173 20.92 1.92 -10.89
N ASN A 174 20.77 0.69 -10.37
CA ASN A 174 20.42 -0.48 -11.19
C ASN A 174 18.91 -0.54 -11.38
N VAL A 175 18.39 0.28 -12.28
CA VAL A 175 17.11 -0.01 -12.90
C VAL A 175 17.39 -1.12 -13.89
N ASP A 176 17.30 -2.37 -13.44
CA ASP A 176 17.25 -3.50 -14.37
C ASP A 176 16.04 -3.25 -15.28
N ASP A 177 16.28 -2.91 -16.55
CA ASP A 177 15.27 -2.92 -17.61
C ASP A 177 14.61 -4.32 -17.72
N ALA A 178 15.20 -5.34 -17.09
CA ALA A 178 14.62 -6.68 -16.90
C ALA A 178 13.42 -6.72 -15.93
N ALA A 179 13.15 -5.67 -15.16
CA ALA A 179 11.98 -5.54 -14.29
C ALA A 179 10.72 -5.04 -15.02
N VAL A 180 10.76 -4.85 -16.35
CA VAL A 180 9.55 -4.66 -17.16
C VAL A 180 8.90 -6.02 -17.44
N SER A 181 8.37 -6.63 -16.39
CA SER A 181 7.37 -7.72 -16.47
C SER A 181 5.96 -7.20 -16.18
N ALA A 182 5.81 -5.90 -15.94
CA ALA A 182 4.51 -5.28 -15.73
C ALA A 182 3.75 -5.27 -17.06
N PRO A 183 2.44 -5.61 -17.05
CA PRO A 183 1.65 -5.54 -18.26
C PRO A 183 1.66 -4.13 -18.84
N GLU A 184 1.83 -4.00 -20.15
CA GLU A 184 1.89 -2.72 -20.84
C GLU A 184 0.84 -2.62 -21.94
N ILE A 185 0.26 -1.43 -22.13
CA ILE A 185 -0.65 -1.19 -23.26
C ILE A 185 0.04 -0.45 -24.41
N PHE A 186 -0.21 -0.86 -25.65
CA PHE A 186 0.31 -0.22 -26.85
C PHE A 186 -0.57 -0.48 -28.09
N PRO A 187 -0.55 0.38 -29.13
CA PRO A 187 -0.01 1.73 -29.12
C PRO A 187 -0.85 2.65 -28.23
N ASN A 188 -0.26 3.75 -27.80
CA ASN A 188 -0.95 4.79 -27.05
C ASN A 188 -0.34 6.15 -27.42
N PRO A 189 -1.08 7.06 -28.12
CA PRO A 189 -2.50 6.96 -28.50
C PRO A 189 -2.82 5.85 -29.51
N SER A 190 -4.10 5.46 -29.61
CA SER A 190 -4.57 4.50 -30.64
C SER A 190 -5.95 4.85 -31.20
N ALA A 191 -6.18 4.58 -32.49
CA ALA A 191 -7.49 4.79 -33.15
C ALA A 191 -8.49 3.62 -32.98
N GLY A 192 -8.15 2.59 -32.21
CA GLY A 192 -9.08 1.49 -31.90
C GLY A 192 -8.42 0.18 -31.50
N ALA A 193 -7.27 -0.15 -32.08
CA ALA A 193 -6.51 -1.33 -31.69
C ALA A 193 -5.64 -1.03 -30.45
N LEU A 194 -5.92 -1.72 -29.34
CA LEU A 194 -5.10 -1.70 -28.14
C LEU A 194 -4.56 -3.10 -27.87
N ARG A 195 -3.28 -3.20 -27.56
CA ARG A 195 -2.62 -4.44 -27.23
C ARG A 195 -2.06 -4.42 -25.82
N LEU A 196 -2.18 -5.53 -25.13
CA LEU A 196 -1.55 -5.80 -23.85
C LEU A 196 -0.31 -6.68 -24.07
N ARG A 197 0.85 -6.26 -23.56
CA ARG A 197 2.07 -7.09 -23.47
C ARG A 197 2.31 -7.53 -22.05
N HIS A 198 3.16 -8.54 -21.87
CA HIS A 198 3.67 -8.98 -20.57
C HIS A 198 2.55 -9.39 -19.60
N TRP A 199 1.46 -9.96 -20.15
CA TRP A 199 0.30 -10.44 -19.40
C TRP A 199 0.31 -11.96 -19.21
N GLU A 200 1.13 -12.67 -19.98
CA GLU A 200 1.09 -14.13 -20.13
C GLU A 200 1.40 -14.87 -18.84
N ASN A 201 2.19 -14.26 -17.95
CA ASN A 201 2.55 -14.85 -16.65
C ASN A 201 1.59 -14.45 -15.51
N LEU A 202 0.57 -13.64 -15.78
CA LEU A 202 -0.42 -13.26 -14.78
C LEU A 202 -1.42 -14.40 -14.54
N PRO A 203 -1.67 -14.81 -13.28
CA PRO A 203 -2.80 -15.67 -12.96
C PRO A 203 -4.13 -14.98 -13.25
N GLU A 204 -5.01 -15.62 -14.01
CA GLU A 204 -6.37 -15.12 -14.36
C GLU A 204 -6.36 -13.64 -14.78
N PRO A 205 -5.68 -13.29 -15.89
CA PRO A 205 -5.56 -11.90 -16.31
C PRO A 205 -6.91 -11.37 -16.81
N ALA A 206 -7.25 -10.14 -16.46
CA ALA A 206 -8.43 -9.45 -16.98
C ALA A 206 -8.15 -7.96 -17.23
N VAL A 207 -8.94 -7.34 -18.10
CA VAL A 207 -8.86 -5.90 -18.38
C VAL A 207 -10.20 -5.24 -18.06
N GLU A 208 -10.14 -4.07 -17.44
CA GLU A 208 -11.28 -3.17 -17.24
C GLU A 208 -10.89 -1.79 -17.77
N ILE A 209 -11.82 -1.08 -18.42
CA ILE A 209 -11.60 0.30 -18.85
C ILE A 209 -12.61 1.19 -18.15
N VAL A 210 -12.08 2.25 -17.52
CA VAL A 210 -12.86 3.27 -16.84
C VAL A 210 -12.54 4.65 -17.42
N THR A 211 -13.47 5.59 -17.31
CA THR A 211 -13.21 7.01 -17.58
C THR A 211 -12.35 7.62 -16.47
N THR A 212 -11.81 8.82 -16.68
CA THR A 212 -10.96 9.51 -15.69
C THR A 212 -11.67 9.90 -14.40
N ASP A 213 -13.00 9.96 -14.41
CA ASP A 213 -13.88 10.13 -13.25
C ASP A 213 -14.35 8.79 -12.63
N GLY A 214 -13.83 7.66 -13.12
CA GLY A 214 -14.01 6.33 -12.50
C GLY A 214 -15.22 5.52 -13.00
N ARG A 215 -16.00 6.03 -13.96
CA ARG A 215 -17.13 5.27 -14.53
C ARG A 215 -16.62 4.14 -15.43
N VAL A 216 -17.09 2.91 -15.18
CA VAL A 216 -16.77 1.73 -15.99
C VAL A 216 -17.41 1.84 -17.38
N VAL A 217 -16.58 1.76 -18.43
CA VAL A 217 -17.00 1.77 -19.84
C VAL A 217 -16.69 0.46 -20.56
N TYR A 218 -15.81 -0.36 -19.98
CA TYR A 218 -15.61 -1.75 -20.35
C TYR A 218 -15.40 -2.54 -19.06
N GLY A 219 -16.35 -3.40 -18.73
CA GLY A 219 -16.29 -4.21 -17.51
C GLY A 219 -15.12 -5.19 -17.52
N LYS A 220 -14.72 -5.65 -16.32
CA LYS A 220 -13.64 -6.62 -16.14
C LYS A 220 -13.86 -7.86 -17.02
N ALA A 221 -13.04 -8.02 -18.06
CA ALA A 221 -13.11 -9.10 -19.03
C ALA A 221 -11.78 -9.88 -19.06
N PRO A 222 -11.80 -11.23 -19.06
CA PRO A 222 -10.58 -12.03 -19.15
C PRO A 222 -9.74 -11.70 -20.38
N VAL A 223 -8.42 -11.64 -20.21
CA VAL A 223 -7.46 -11.49 -21.31
C VAL A 223 -7.19 -12.87 -21.89
N VAL A 224 -7.70 -13.10 -23.10
CA VAL A 224 -7.48 -14.34 -23.87
C VAL A 224 -6.41 -14.17 -24.96
N SER A 225 -6.12 -12.92 -25.33
CA SER A 225 -5.15 -12.52 -26.35
C SER A 225 -4.54 -11.17 -25.97
N GLY A 226 -3.30 -10.95 -26.40
CA GLY A 226 -2.67 -9.63 -26.28
C GLY A 226 -3.36 -8.57 -27.14
N ASP A 227 -4.06 -8.93 -28.21
CA ASP A 227 -4.92 -8.00 -28.95
C ASP A 227 -6.28 -7.86 -28.22
N LEU A 228 -6.53 -6.70 -27.61
CA LEU A 228 -7.75 -6.47 -26.83
C LEU A 228 -8.92 -6.12 -27.76
N ALA A 229 -9.99 -6.92 -27.70
CA ALA A 229 -11.25 -6.65 -28.39
C ALA A 229 -12.06 -5.61 -27.59
N LEU A 230 -11.79 -4.33 -27.84
CA LEU A 230 -12.43 -3.22 -27.14
C LEU A 230 -13.74 -2.79 -27.79
N PRO A 231 -14.72 -2.28 -27.01
CA PRO A 231 -15.93 -1.69 -27.54
C PRO A 231 -15.61 -0.38 -28.27
N ASP A 232 -16.53 0.06 -29.13
CA ASP A 232 -16.44 1.36 -29.80
C ASP A 232 -16.70 2.49 -28.78
N LEU A 233 -15.63 2.97 -28.16
CA LEU A 233 -15.65 4.08 -27.20
C LEU A 233 -15.46 5.41 -27.94
N PRO A 234 -16.01 6.55 -27.50
CA PRO A 234 -15.68 7.85 -28.09
C PRO A 234 -14.17 8.18 -28.04
N ALA A 235 -13.71 9.10 -28.88
CA ALA A 235 -12.36 9.66 -28.74
C ALA A 235 -12.22 10.36 -27.38
N GLY A 236 -11.12 10.13 -26.67
CA GLY A 236 -10.97 10.62 -25.30
C GLY A 236 -9.82 9.97 -24.52
N THR A 237 -9.72 10.34 -23.25
CA THR A 237 -8.77 9.74 -22.31
C THR A 237 -9.50 8.76 -21.40
N TYR A 238 -8.94 7.57 -21.25
CA TYR A 238 -9.44 6.48 -20.43
C TYR A 238 -8.33 5.95 -19.53
N ILE A 239 -8.72 5.19 -18.52
CA ILE A 239 -7.84 4.44 -17.64
C ILE A 239 -8.09 2.95 -17.90
N VAL A 240 -7.05 2.25 -18.34
CA VAL A 240 -7.06 0.80 -18.56
C VAL A 240 -6.44 0.14 -17.33
N LYS A 241 -7.23 -0.66 -16.62
CA LYS A 241 -6.78 -1.46 -15.48
C LYS A 241 -6.54 -2.89 -15.95
N VAL A 242 -5.37 -3.42 -15.64
CA VAL A 242 -5.01 -4.82 -15.84
C VAL A 242 -5.07 -5.52 -14.51
N TRP A 243 -5.81 -6.62 -14.46
CA TRP A 243 -6.07 -7.41 -13.28
C TRP A 243 -5.32 -8.73 -13.34
N SER A 244 -4.97 -9.27 -12.18
CA SER A 244 -4.60 -10.67 -11.98
C SER A 244 -5.40 -11.20 -10.79
N LYS A 245 -6.19 -12.26 -11.01
CA LYS A 245 -7.21 -12.72 -10.04
C LYS A 245 -8.09 -11.53 -9.60
N ASN A 246 -7.99 -11.15 -8.33
CA ASN A 246 -8.82 -10.11 -7.70
C ASN A 246 -8.09 -8.78 -7.45
N ARG A 247 -6.87 -8.61 -7.97
CA ARG A 247 -6.09 -7.37 -7.80
C ARG A 247 -5.79 -6.69 -9.13
N VAL A 248 -5.73 -5.36 -9.12
CA VAL A 248 -5.16 -4.59 -10.22
C VAL A 248 -3.65 -4.65 -10.12
N VAL A 249 -2.98 -5.06 -11.20
CA VAL A 249 -1.51 -5.21 -11.28
C VAL A 249 -0.83 -4.18 -12.18
N ALA A 250 -1.59 -3.54 -13.08
CA ALA A 250 -1.11 -2.40 -13.85
C ALA A 250 -2.28 -1.47 -14.18
N VAL A 251 -1.98 -0.17 -14.27
CA VAL A 251 -2.94 0.85 -14.68
C VAL A 251 -2.29 1.77 -15.69
N TRP A 252 -2.97 2.01 -16.80
CA TRP A 252 -2.45 2.82 -17.88
C TRP A 252 -3.44 3.88 -18.30
N LYS A 253 -2.95 5.11 -18.46
CA LYS A 253 -3.68 6.14 -19.19
C LYS A 253 -3.68 5.75 -20.66
N TRP A 254 -4.85 5.58 -21.26
CA TRP A 254 -5.02 5.34 -22.68
C TRP A 254 -5.69 6.53 -23.36
N VAL A 255 -5.10 7.00 -24.47
CA VAL A 255 -5.68 8.05 -25.31
C VAL A 255 -6.24 7.39 -26.56
N ARG A 256 -7.58 7.35 -26.67
CA ARG A 256 -8.26 6.91 -27.88
C ARG A 256 -8.33 8.07 -28.88
N ALA A 257 -7.58 7.96 -29.96
CA ALA A 257 -7.68 8.86 -31.10
C ALA A 257 -8.98 8.58 -31.87
N GLY A 258 -9.53 9.62 -32.50
CA GLY A 258 -10.69 9.51 -33.40
C GLY A 258 -10.31 8.94 -34.76
#